data_AF-A0A2M8P6B6-F1
#
_entry.id   AF-A0A2M8P6B6-F1
#
_cell.length_a   1.000
_cell.length_b   1.000
_cell.length_c   1.000
_cell.angle_alpha   90.00
_cell.angle_beta   90.00
_cell.angle_gamma   90.00
#
_symmetry.space_group_name_H-M   'P 1'
#
loop_
_entity.id
_entity.type
_entity.pdbx_description
1 polymer ?
#
loop_
_entity_poly.entity_id
_entity_poly.type
_entity_poly.pdbx_seq_one_letter_code
_entity_poly.pdbx_strand_id
1 'polypeptide(L)'
;DNDVLLLGENDSERITKLYTNDGTGNFTEVSNTPFEGVTSGSVAFSDVDGDGDEDVLIAGANNSFDRITKLYNNDGTGTFTEVLGTSFEQVYDTSIAFSDVDGDGDEDVLIAGRVSGLKGSTN
;
A
#
# COMPACT_ATOMS: atom_id res chain seq x y z
N ASP A 1 -8.70 -11.70 12.04
CA ASP A 1 -8.74 -10.42 12.76
C ASP A 1 -8.78 -9.35 11.70
N ASN A 2 -9.60 -8.32 11.82
CA ASN A 2 -9.69 -7.30 10.75
C ASN A 2 -9.01 -6.04 11.23
N ASP A 3 -7.80 -5.82 10.76
CA ASP A 3 -7.03 -4.60 10.97
C ASP A 3 -7.45 -3.51 9.97
N VAL A 4 -7.16 -2.25 10.29
CA VAL A 4 -7.56 -1.10 9.49
C VAL A 4 -6.35 -0.26 9.13
N LEU A 5 -6.18 -0.01 7.83
CA LEU A 5 -5.27 1.02 7.33
C LEU A 5 -6.05 2.27 6.94
N LEU A 6 -5.53 3.42 7.38
CA LEU A 6 -6.05 4.74 7.04
C LEU A 6 -5.01 5.49 6.21
N LEU A 7 -5.42 5.96 5.03
CA LEU A 7 -4.68 6.90 4.20
C LEU A 7 -5.35 8.27 4.31
N GLY A 8 -4.58 9.34 4.40
CA GLY A 8 -5.16 10.67 4.52
C GLY A 8 -4.15 11.81 4.62
N GLU A 9 -4.62 12.96 5.08
CA GLU A 9 -3.83 14.17 5.30
C GLU A 9 -4.25 14.79 6.62
N ASN A 10 -3.29 15.21 7.43
CA ASN A 10 -3.50 16.02 8.63
C ASN A 10 -3.09 17.48 8.34
N ASP A 11 -3.04 18.35 9.36
CA ASP A 11 -2.86 19.81 9.21
C ASP A 11 -1.69 20.27 8.30
N SER A 12 -0.70 19.42 7.99
CA SER A 12 0.33 19.70 6.97
C SER A 12 1.01 18.47 6.33
N GLU A 13 0.63 17.25 6.72
CA GLU A 13 1.31 16.02 6.27
C GLU A 13 0.32 14.95 5.84
N ARG A 14 0.63 14.29 4.74
CA ARG A 14 -0.02 13.03 4.35
C ARG A 14 0.37 11.96 5.35
N ILE A 15 -0.59 11.11 5.67
CA ILE A 15 -0.46 10.06 6.67
C ILE A 15 -0.91 8.73 6.11
N THR A 16 -0.22 7.69 6.54
CA THR A 16 -0.63 6.30 6.40
C THR A 16 -0.53 5.69 7.79
N LYS A 17 -1.64 5.21 8.35
CA LYS A 17 -1.71 4.72 9.73
C LYS A 17 -2.34 3.34 9.78
N LEU A 18 -1.72 2.45 10.54
CA LEU A 18 -2.25 1.12 10.84
C LEU A 18 -2.89 1.11 12.22
N TYR A 19 -4.07 0.51 12.30
CA TYR A 19 -4.78 0.23 13.52
C TYR A 19 -5.06 -1.26 13.61
N THR A 20 -4.63 -1.90 14.70
CA THR A 20 -4.94 -3.31 14.95
C THR A 20 -6.21 -3.45 15.77
N ASN A 21 -7.02 -4.45 15.43
CA ASN A 21 -8.25 -4.78 16.15
C ASN A 21 -7.99 -5.88 17.17
N ASP A 22 -8.55 -5.75 18.37
CA ASP A 22 -8.47 -6.78 19.41
C ASP A 22 -9.53 -7.89 19.27
N GLY A 23 -10.16 -8.01 18.10
CA GLY A 23 -11.29 -8.91 17.83
C GLY A 23 -12.62 -8.49 18.48
N THR A 24 -12.65 -7.45 19.31
CA THR A 24 -13.87 -6.91 19.95
C THR A 24 -14.28 -5.55 19.41
N GLY A 25 -13.56 -5.05 18.39
CA GLY A 25 -13.81 -3.76 17.76
C GLY A 25 -13.09 -2.60 18.42
N ASN A 26 -12.15 -2.86 19.35
CA ASN A 26 -11.25 -1.82 19.83
C ASN A 26 -10.02 -1.76 18.92
N PHE A 27 -9.76 -0.57 18.38
CA PHE A 27 -8.66 -0.32 17.46
C PHE A 27 -7.53 0.43 18.15
N THR A 28 -6.31 -0.09 18.04
CA THR A 28 -5.10 0.54 18.59
C THR A 28 -4.15 0.94 17.48
N GLU A 29 -3.70 2.19 17.45
CA GLU A 29 -2.73 2.66 16.45
C GLU A 29 -1.38 1.95 16.66
N VAL A 30 -0.87 1.33 15.60
CA VAL A 30 0.48 0.78 15.57
C VAL A 30 1.45 1.93 15.34
N SER A 31 2.34 2.15 16.31
CA SER A 31 3.34 3.20 16.24
C SER A 31 4.56 2.76 15.43
N ASN A 32 5.25 3.72 14.79
CA ASN A 32 6.53 3.51 14.09
C ASN A 32 6.47 2.57 12.87
N THR A 33 5.32 2.50 12.20
CA THR A 33 5.24 1.83 10.88
C THR A 33 6.13 2.55 9.86
N PRO A 34 6.76 1.84 8.91
CA PRO A 34 7.61 2.44 7.88
C PRO A 34 6.80 3.10 6.73
N PHE A 35 5.48 3.13 6.83
CA PHE A 35 4.61 3.55 5.75
C PHE A 35 4.78 5.03 5.45
N GLU A 36 5.04 5.32 4.19
CA GLU A 36 5.04 6.69 3.71
C GLU A 36 3.60 7.21 3.62
N GLY A 37 3.38 8.43 4.10
CA GLY A 37 2.07 9.07 4.05
C GLY A 37 1.66 9.43 2.63
N VAL A 38 0.45 9.03 2.22
CA VAL A 38 -0.08 9.31 0.88
C VAL A 38 -1.49 9.88 0.88
N THR A 39 -1.83 10.58 -0.20
CA THR A 39 -3.19 11.00 -0.56
C THR A 39 -3.53 10.52 -1.97
N SER A 40 -4.82 10.59 -2.34
CA SER A 40 -5.31 10.10 -3.64
C SER A 40 -4.83 8.67 -3.92
N GLY A 41 -4.83 7.86 -2.87
CA GLY A 41 -4.20 6.56 -2.85
C GLY A 41 -5.15 5.44 -2.52
N SER A 42 -4.63 4.23 -2.59
CA SER A 42 -5.30 2.98 -2.27
C SER A 42 -4.30 2.12 -1.52
N VAL A 43 -4.85 1.22 -0.71
CA VAL A 43 -4.10 0.23 0.04
C VAL A 43 -4.78 -1.12 -0.08
N ALA A 44 -4.01 -2.18 -0.11
CA ALA A 44 -4.51 -3.54 -0.05
C ALA A 44 -3.51 -4.42 0.72
N PHE A 45 -4.06 -5.42 1.39
CA PHE A 45 -3.31 -6.48 2.06
C PHE A 45 -3.34 -7.74 1.21
N SER A 46 -2.24 -8.49 1.22
CA SER A 46 -2.13 -9.83 0.66
C SER A 46 -0.87 -10.50 1.22
N ASP A 47 -0.87 -11.82 1.37
CA ASP A 47 0.36 -12.61 1.60
C ASP A 47 1.13 -12.73 0.27
N VAL A 48 2.12 -11.86 0.03
CA VAL A 48 2.80 -11.75 -1.28
C VAL A 48 4.03 -12.66 -1.36
N ASP A 49 4.62 -13.05 -0.24
CA ASP A 49 5.79 -13.94 -0.20
C ASP A 49 5.47 -15.38 0.23
N GLY A 50 4.21 -15.66 0.59
CA GLY A 50 3.68 -16.98 0.87
C GLY A 50 4.05 -17.51 2.26
N ASP A 51 4.38 -16.62 3.21
CA ASP A 51 4.76 -17.00 4.57
C ASP A 51 3.56 -17.11 5.54
N GLY A 52 2.38 -16.70 5.10
CA GLY A 52 1.12 -16.74 5.83
C GLY A 52 0.79 -15.45 6.58
N ASP A 53 1.62 -14.42 6.47
CA ASP A 53 1.42 -13.11 7.08
C ASP A 53 1.05 -12.06 6.02
N GLU A 54 0.06 -11.21 6.33
CA GLU A 54 -0.43 -10.23 5.36
C GLU A 54 0.57 -9.08 5.18
N ASP A 55 1.08 -8.94 3.96
CA ASP A 55 1.87 -7.80 3.50
C ASP A 55 0.97 -6.63 3.09
N VAL A 56 1.56 -5.47 2.82
CA VAL A 56 0.79 -4.29 2.42
C VAL A 56 1.37 -3.59 1.20
N LEU A 57 0.50 -3.32 0.22
CA LEU A 57 0.80 -2.49 -0.93
C LEU A 57 0.08 -1.14 -0.80
N ILE A 58 0.86 -0.05 -0.80
CA ILE A 58 0.36 1.33 -0.72
C ILE A 58 0.72 2.06 -2.00
N ALA A 59 -0.26 2.68 -2.65
CA ALA A 59 -0.03 3.57 -3.79
C ALA A 59 -0.75 4.89 -3.61
N GLY A 60 -0.20 5.97 -4.15
CA GLY A 60 -0.77 7.31 -4.06
C GLY A 60 0.28 8.38 -4.31
N ALA A 61 0.00 9.60 -3.88
CA ALA A 61 0.97 10.69 -3.93
C ALA A 61 1.49 11.03 -2.52
N ASN A 62 2.80 11.20 -2.34
CA ASN A 62 3.44 11.54 -1.07
C ASN A 62 3.48 13.06 -0.79
N ASN A 63 4.05 13.49 0.34
CA ASN A 63 4.12 14.92 0.71
C ASN A 63 4.72 15.84 -0.36
N SER A 64 5.65 15.34 -1.17
CA SER A 64 6.27 16.06 -2.28
C SER A 64 5.43 16.08 -3.56
N PHE A 65 4.23 15.50 -3.53
CA PHE A 65 3.38 15.21 -4.69
C PHE A 65 4.01 14.21 -5.68
N ASP A 66 5.05 13.49 -5.26
CA ASP A 66 5.59 12.37 -6.04
C ASP A 66 4.62 11.19 -5.96
N ARG A 67 4.44 10.51 -7.08
CA ARG A 67 3.67 9.27 -7.13
C ARG A 67 4.51 8.16 -6.54
N ILE A 68 3.91 7.31 -5.73
CA ILE A 68 4.60 6.16 -5.17
C ILE A 68 3.72 4.92 -5.26
N THR A 69 4.36 3.76 -5.32
CA THR A 69 3.72 2.46 -5.22
C THR A 69 4.72 1.56 -4.51
N LYS A 70 4.46 1.29 -3.23
CA LYS A 70 5.40 0.67 -2.30
C LYS A 70 4.78 -0.56 -1.66
N LEU A 71 5.49 -1.67 -1.76
CA LEU A 71 5.19 -2.92 -1.08
C LEU A 71 6.00 -2.96 0.21
N TYR A 72 5.35 -3.37 1.29
CA TYR A 72 5.99 -3.60 2.57
C TYR A 72 5.66 -5.02 3.02
N ASN A 73 6.70 -5.79 3.31
CA ASN A 73 6.57 -7.14 3.83
C ASN A 73 6.40 -7.12 5.36
N ASN A 74 5.52 -7.97 5.89
CA ASN A 74 5.27 -8.15 7.31
C ASN A 74 5.88 -9.46 7.81
N ASP A 75 6.76 -9.39 8.82
CA ASP A 75 7.43 -10.59 9.37
C ASP A 75 6.57 -11.44 10.34
N GLY A 76 5.25 -11.28 10.30
CA GLY A 76 4.30 -11.91 11.22
C GLY A 76 4.27 -11.37 12.65
N THR A 77 5.16 -10.45 13.00
CA THR A 77 5.16 -9.78 14.32
C THR A 77 4.55 -8.38 14.27
N GLY A 78 4.04 -7.97 13.12
CA GLY A 78 3.60 -6.61 12.85
C GLY A 78 4.76 -5.65 12.56
N THR A 79 5.96 -6.19 12.26
CA THR A 79 7.11 -5.40 11.83
C THR A 79 7.16 -5.40 10.31
N PHE A 80 6.95 -4.22 9.73
CA PHE A 80 6.94 -4.05 8.28
C PHE A 80 8.30 -3.56 7.76
N THR A 81 8.70 -4.03 6.57
CA THR A 81 9.91 -3.58 5.86
C THR A 81 9.60 -3.28 4.39
N GLU A 82 10.04 -2.13 3.86
CA GLU A 82 9.84 -1.79 2.45
C GLU A 82 10.61 -2.76 1.54
N VAL A 83 9.90 -3.35 0.58
CA VAL A 83 10.50 -4.17 -0.48
C VAL A 83 11.04 -3.24 -1.56
N LEU A 84 12.36 -3.23 -1.73
CA LEU A 84 13.03 -2.35 -2.68
C LEU A 84 13.14 -2.99 -4.07
N GLY A 85 13.12 -2.15 -5.12
CA GLY A 85 13.35 -2.60 -6.49
C GLY A 85 12.15 -3.30 -7.14
N THR A 86 10.94 -3.07 -6.63
CA THR A 86 9.70 -3.52 -7.27
C THR A 86 9.55 -2.90 -8.67
N SER A 87 8.89 -3.63 -9.57
CA SER A 87 8.64 -3.20 -10.95
C SER A 87 7.34 -2.41 -11.11
N PHE A 88 6.66 -2.07 -10.01
CA PHE A 88 5.41 -1.36 -10.04
C PHE A 88 5.60 0.07 -10.58
N GLU A 89 4.71 0.46 -11.49
CA GLU A 89 4.65 1.83 -11.96
C GLU A 89 4.09 2.73 -10.85
N GLN A 90 4.69 3.91 -10.69
CA GLN A 90 4.29 4.85 -9.64
C GLN A 90 3.01 5.60 -10.03
N VAL A 91 1.92 5.34 -9.32
CA VAL A 91 0.58 5.86 -9.64
C VAL A 91 -0.08 6.65 -8.50
N TYR A 92 -1.01 7.53 -8.84
CA TYR A 92 -1.95 8.21 -7.94
C TYR A 92 -3.38 8.15 -8.50
N ASP A 93 -4.40 8.59 -7.76
CA ASP A 93 -5.82 8.34 -8.06
C ASP A 93 -6.07 6.84 -8.28
N THR A 94 -5.65 6.02 -7.30
CA THR A 94 -5.42 4.58 -7.51
C THR A 94 -6.55 3.70 -6.98
N SER A 95 -6.57 2.46 -7.49
CA SER A 95 -7.28 1.31 -6.93
C SER A 95 -6.37 0.09 -7.02
N ILE A 96 -6.30 -0.70 -5.95
CA ILE A 96 -5.48 -1.91 -5.86
C ILE A 96 -6.40 -3.10 -5.55
N ALA A 97 -6.16 -4.23 -6.18
CA ALA A 97 -6.78 -5.51 -5.83
C ALA A 97 -5.76 -6.64 -6.00
N PHE A 98 -5.81 -7.60 -5.09
CA PHE A 98 -5.10 -8.89 -5.19
C PHE A 98 -6.07 -10.00 -5.58
N SER A 99 -5.60 -10.95 -6.37
CA SER A 99 -6.27 -12.20 -6.71
C SER A 99 -5.28 -13.13 -7.40
N ASP A 100 -5.33 -14.43 -7.12
CA ASP A 100 -4.72 -15.46 -7.98
C ASP A 100 -5.45 -15.52 -9.35
N VAL A 101 -4.89 -14.90 -10.39
CA VAL A 101 -5.53 -14.76 -11.71
C VAL A 101 -5.18 -15.93 -12.63
N ASP A 102 -3.99 -16.49 -12.50
CA ASP A 102 -3.52 -17.58 -13.36
C ASP A 102 -3.67 -19.00 -12.76
N GLY A 103 -4.04 -19.08 -11.49
CA GLY A 103 -4.39 -20.31 -10.78
C GLY A 103 -3.19 -21.11 -10.28
N ASP A 104 -2.04 -20.46 -10.08
CA ASP A 104 -0.82 -21.11 -9.58
C ASP A 104 -0.72 -21.12 -8.04
N GLY A 105 -1.60 -20.38 -7.36
CA GLY A 105 -1.70 -20.30 -5.91
C GLY A 105 -0.90 -19.15 -5.29
N ASP A 106 -0.22 -18.35 -6.10
CA ASP A 106 0.41 -17.09 -5.68
C ASP A 106 -0.55 -15.91 -5.99
N GLU A 107 -0.55 -14.87 -5.14
CA GLU A 107 -1.44 -13.73 -5.33
C GLU A 107 -0.91 -12.77 -6.41
N ASP A 108 -1.68 -12.56 -7.50
CA ASP A 108 -1.39 -11.51 -8.48
C ASP A 108 -1.94 -10.16 -8.02
N VAL A 109 -1.38 -9.08 -8.56
CA VAL A 109 -1.81 -7.72 -8.25
C VAL A 109 -2.29 -6.93 -9.48
N LEU A 110 -3.47 -6.34 -9.35
CA LEU A 110 -4.00 -5.35 -10.28
C LEU A 110 -3.87 -3.96 -9.66
N ILE A 111 -3.13 -3.07 -10.34
CA ILE A 111 -2.98 -1.68 -9.96
C ILE A 111 -3.55 -0.81 -11.08
N ALA A 112 -4.60 -0.06 -10.77
CA ALA A 112 -5.17 0.93 -11.66
C ALA A 112 -4.91 2.33 -11.09
N GLY A 113 -4.58 3.29 -11.95
CA GLY A 113 -4.37 4.66 -11.53
C GLY A 113 -3.84 5.55 -12.65
N ARG A 114 -3.43 6.75 -12.27
CA ARG A 114 -2.86 7.74 -13.18
C ARG A 114 -1.35 7.74 -13.09
N VAL A 115 -0.73 7.54 -14.23
CA VAL A 115 0.64 7.95 -14.52
C VAL A 115 0.55 9.31 -15.19
N SER A 116 1.23 10.35 -14.71
CA SER A 116 1.12 11.66 -15.36
C SER A 116 1.72 11.59 -16.76
N GLY A 117 0.91 11.80 -17.79
CA GLY A 117 1.36 11.93 -19.18
C GLY A 117 1.70 13.38 -19.53
N LEU A 118 2.99 13.72 -19.52
CA LEU A 118 3.60 14.57 -20.54
C LEU A 118 5.02 14.07 -20.84
N LYS A 119 5.14 12.86 -21.40
CA LYS A 119 6.14 12.70 -22.46
C LYS A 119 5.49 13.30 -23.69
N GLY A 120 5.93 14.50 -24.08
CA GLY A 120 5.54 15.09 -25.36
C GLY A 120 5.81 14.06 -26.45
N SER A 121 4.75 13.53 -27.05
CA SER A 121 4.83 12.93 -28.37
C SER A 121 5.10 14.09 -29.32
N THR A 122 6.36 14.28 -29.67
CA THR A 122 6.72 15.05 -30.86
C THR A 122 6.56 14.11 -32.05
N ASN A 123 5.51 14.35 -32.85
CA ASN A 123 5.43 13.88 -34.24
C ASN A 123 6.54 14.53 -35.08
#